data_AF-C1FHH2-F1
#
_entry.id   AF-C1FHH2-F1
#
_cell.length_a   1.000
_cell.length_b   1.000
_cell.length_c   1.000
_cell.angle_alpha   90.00
_cell.angle_beta   90.00
_cell.angle_gamma   90.00
#
_symmetry.space_group_name_H-M   'P 1'
#
loop_
_entity.id
_entity.type
_entity.pdbx_description
1 polymer ?
#
loop_
_entity_poly.entity_id
_entity_poly.type
_entity_poly.pdbx_seq_one_letter_code
_entity_poly.pdbx_strand_id
1 'polypeptide(L)'
;MITPAQGFLLSTAGNAAMCVGLPRKQVTDIYLNGTQIQDNSEADAGWRFFGLAGGAACAAVYLADKTVTNADDRKILNGAIAANAIGNAALFVQHKFMDHVKPELRWLNLGMQAGVAGLAVKALLDKK
;
A
#
# COMPACT_ATOMS: atom_id res chain seq x y z
N MET A 1 21.11 -1.20 -2.05
CA MET A 1 19.98 -2.14 -2.22
C MET A 1 18.77 -1.49 -1.56
N ILE A 2 17.59 -1.51 -2.18
CA ILE A 2 16.36 -0.95 -1.60
C ILE A 2 15.91 -1.84 -0.43
N THR A 3 15.63 -1.27 0.74
CA THR A 3 15.09 -2.02 1.89
C THR A 3 13.60 -2.34 1.68
N PRO A 4 13.05 -3.37 2.34
CA PRO A 4 11.61 -3.65 2.28
C PRO A 4 10.75 -2.44 2.65
N ALA A 5 11.17 -1.66 3.66
CA ALA A 5 10.49 -0.44 4.07
C ALA A 5 10.53 0.66 2.99
N GLN A 6 11.65 0.82 2.29
CA GLN A 6 11.74 1.73 1.14
C GLN A 6 10.84 1.27 -0.01
N GLY A 7 10.76 -0.03 -0.27
CA GLY A 7 9.82 -0.60 -1.24
C GLY A 7 8.37 -0.32 -0.89
N PHE A 8 7.99 -0.55 0.37
CA PHE A 8 6.65 -0.25 0.90
C PHE A 8 6.31 1.25 0.79
N LEU A 9 7.26 2.12 1.13
CA LEU A 9 7.10 3.56 1.01
C LEU A 9 6.84 3.96 -0.45
N LEU A 10 7.66 3.48 -1.38
CA LEU A 10 7.51 3.79 -2.81
C LEU A 10 6.19 3.26 -3.39
N SER A 11 5.70 2.11 -2.92
CA SER A 11 4.45 1.53 -3.42
C SER A 11 3.20 2.21 -2.85
N THR A 12 3.29 2.81 -1.64
CA THR A 12 2.10 3.21 -0.87
C THR A 12 1.98 4.72 -0.66
N ALA A 13 3.10 5.45 -0.56
CA ALA A 13 3.07 6.89 -0.24
C ALA A 13 2.41 7.73 -1.34
N GLY A 14 2.58 7.34 -2.60
CA GLY A 14 1.90 7.99 -3.73
C GLY A 14 0.38 7.91 -3.58
N ASN A 15 -0.16 6.73 -3.26
CA ASN A 15 -1.59 6.54 -3.04
C ASN A 15 -2.09 7.39 -1.86
N ALA A 16 -1.33 7.41 -0.75
CA ALA A 16 -1.65 8.24 0.40
C ALA A 16 -1.73 9.73 0.05
N ALA A 17 -0.75 10.25 -0.72
CA ALA A 17 -0.74 11.64 -1.16
C ALA A 17 -1.93 11.96 -2.08
N MET A 18 -2.26 11.06 -3.02
CA MET A 18 -3.41 11.21 -3.91
C MET A 18 -4.72 11.26 -3.12
N CYS A 19 -4.84 10.45 -2.06
CA CYS A 19 -6.01 10.46 -1.19
C CYS A 19 -6.24 11.79 -0.45
N VAL A 20 -5.18 12.52 -0.15
CA VAL A 20 -5.28 13.84 0.52
C VAL A 20 -5.42 14.98 -0.49
N GLY A 21 -4.63 14.92 -1.56
CA GLY A 21 -4.41 16.04 -2.46
C GLY A 21 -5.42 16.15 -3.60
N LEU A 22 -6.09 15.06 -3.97
CA LEU A 22 -6.98 15.03 -5.13
C LEU A 22 -8.44 14.72 -4.77
N PRO A 23 -9.41 15.28 -5.52
CA PRO A 23 -10.83 14.97 -5.32
C PRO A 23 -11.10 13.47 -5.47
N ARG A 24 -11.77 12.87 -4.47
CA ARG A 24 -12.06 11.43 -4.44
C ARG A 24 -12.72 10.97 -5.74
N LYS A 25 -13.76 11.68 -6.19
CA LYS A 25 -14.53 11.34 -7.40
C LYS A 25 -13.64 11.20 -8.63
N GLN A 26 -12.78 12.20 -8.88
CA GLN A 26 -11.90 12.20 -10.05
C GLN A 26 -10.90 11.04 -10.01
N VAL A 27 -10.32 10.77 -8.84
CA VAL A 27 -9.40 9.64 -8.67
C VAL A 27 -10.14 8.32 -8.89
N THR A 28 -11.31 8.12 -8.29
CA THR A 28 -12.07 6.88 -8.47
C THR A 28 -12.55 6.69 -9.91
N ASP A 29 -12.92 7.74 -10.63
CA ASP A 29 -13.33 7.64 -12.04
C ASP A 29 -12.16 7.13 -12.92
N ILE A 30 -10.90 7.42 -12.54
CA ILE A 30 -9.71 6.87 -13.20
C ILE A 30 -9.56 5.38 -12.87
N TYR A 31 -9.83 4.98 -11.63
CA TYR A 31 -9.61 3.61 -11.15
C TYR A 31 -10.72 2.62 -11.53
N LEU A 32 -11.95 3.09 -11.63
CA LEU A 32 -13.13 2.23 -11.81
C LEU A 32 -13.42 1.94 -13.28
N ASN A 33 -13.92 0.74 -13.55
CA ASN A 33 -14.32 0.31 -14.88
C ASN A 33 -15.76 0.77 -15.19
N GLY A 34 -15.90 2.01 -15.64
CA GLY A 34 -17.18 2.59 -16.10
C GLY A 34 -18.18 2.91 -15.00
N THR A 35 -17.87 2.62 -13.74
CA THR A 35 -18.71 3.00 -12.59
C THR A 35 -18.35 4.42 -12.16
N GLN A 36 -19.29 5.37 -12.34
CA GLN A 36 -19.15 6.70 -11.78
C GLN A 36 -19.70 6.71 -10.36
N ILE A 37 -18.91 7.22 -9.42
CA ILE A 37 -19.37 7.39 -8.06
C ILE A 37 -20.03 8.76 -7.88
N GLN A 38 -21.01 8.82 -6.98
CA GLN A 38 -21.64 10.07 -6.60
C GLN A 38 -20.75 10.87 -5.64
N ASP A 39 -20.93 12.19 -5.66
CA ASP A 39 -20.36 13.06 -4.65
C ASP A 39 -20.98 12.76 -3.29
N ASN A 40 -20.12 12.56 -2.30
CA ASN A 40 -20.51 12.22 -0.93
C ASN A 40 -19.44 12.77 0.01
N SER A 41 -19.83 13.68 0.89
CA SER A 41 -18.93 14.41 1.80
C SER A 41 -18.31 13.50 2.86
N GLU A 42 -19.06 12.54 3.40
CA GLU A 42 -18.55 11.58 4.38
C GLU A 42 -17.50 10.66 3.76
N ALA A 43 -17.74 10.18 2.54
CA ALA A 43 -16.79 9.37 1.80
C ALA A 43 -15.54 10.16 1.39
N ASP A 44 -15.67 11.46 1.07
CA ASP A 44 -14.51 12.34 0.81
C ASP A 44 -13.70 12.59 2.09
N ALA A 45 -14.36 12.79 3.23
CA ALA A 45 -13.69 12.89 4.53
C ALA A 45 -12.94 11.60 4.88
N GLY A 46 -13.58 10.44 4.68
CA GLY A 46 -12.95 9.13 4.85
C GLY A 46 -11.76 8.95 3.93
N TRP A 47 -11.88 9.30 2.65
CA TRP A 47 -10.80 9.25 1.66
C TRP A 47 -9.57 10.06 2.10
N ARG A 48 -9.76 11.30 2.55
CA ARG A 48 -8.68 12.15 3.06
C ARG A 48 -8.05 11.58 4.32
N PHE A 49 -8.87 11.07 5.24
CA PHE A 49 -8.38 10.42 6.46
C PHE A 49 -7.54 9.19 6.15
N PHE A 50 -7.96 8.36 5.19
CA PHE A 50 -7.16 7.23 4.70
C PHE A 50 -5.82 7.68 4.11
N GLY A 51 -5.80 8.79 3.38
CA GLY A 51 -4.57 9.39 2.89
C GLY A 51 -3.60 9.80 4.00
N LEU A 52 -4.10 10.49 5.03
CA LEU A 52 -3.29 10.90 6.17
C LEU A 52 -2.78 9.70 6.98
N ALA A 53 -3.66 8.73 7.25
CA ALA A 53 -3.29 7.50 7.96
C ALA A 53 -2.25 6.68 7.18
N GLY A 54 -2.43 6.55 5.86
CA GLY A 54 -1.48 5.87 4.98
C GLY A 54 -0.11 6.57 4.94
N GLY A 55 -0.11 7.91 4.89
CA GLY A 55 1.11 8.72 4.95
C GLY A 55 1.85 8.56 6.29
N ALA A 56 1.11 8.59 7.40
CA ALA A 56 1.66 8.36 8.72
C ALA A 56 2.24 6.95 8.88
N ALA A 57 1.54 5.92 8.38
CA ALA A 57 2.03 4.54 8.38
C ALA A 57 3.32 4.39 7.55
N CYS A 58 3.36 5.00 6.37
CA CYS A 58 4.56 5.04 5.53
C CYS A 58 5.75 5.69 6.23
N ALA A 59 5.54 6.85 6.88
CA ALA A 59 6.57 7.53 7.64
C ALA A 59 7.04 6.70 8.84
N ALA A 60 6.12 6.07 9.58
CA ALA A 60 6.42 5.22 10.72
C ALA A 60 7.26 4.00 10.31
N VAL A 61 6.88 3.31 9.23
CA VAL A 61 7.64 2.16 8.70
C VAL A 61 9.03 2.58 8.24
N TYR A 62 9.16 3.72 7.57
CA TYR A 62 10.47 4.24 7.14
C TYR A 62 11.35 4.63 8.33
N LEU A 63 10.78 5.27 9.36
CA LEU A 63 11.52 5.61 10.58
C LEU A 63 11.93 4.35 11.34
N ALA A 64 11.01 3.39 11.51
CA ALA A 64 11.31 2.11 12.15
C ALA A 64 12.46 1.37 11.44
N ASP A 65 12.50 1.42 10.10
CA ASP A 65 13.60 0.84 9.32
C ASP A 65 14.97 1.43 9.69
N LYS A 66 15.01 2.71 10.07
CA LYS A 66 16.23 3.43 10.48
C LYS A 66 16.58 3.24 11.95
N THR A 67 15.59 3.06 12.82
CA THR A 67 15.80 3.06 14.27
C THR A 67 15.92 1.66 14.88
N VAL A 68 15.35 0.63 14.25
CA VAL A 68 15.44 -0.74 14.73
C VAL A 68 16.87 -1.26 14.54
N THR A 69 17.57 -1.61 15.61
CA THR A 69 18.97 -2.08 15.50
C THR A 69 19.16 -3.56 15.80
N ASN A 70 18.22 -4.18 16.51
CA ASN A 70 18.28 -5.61 16.84
C ASN A 70 17.59 -6.49 15.76
N ALA A 71 18.03 -7.74 15.67
CA ALA A 71 17.62 -8.66 14.63
C ALA A 71 16.17 -9.16 14.78
N ASP A 72 15.64 -9.23 15.99
CA ASP A 72 14.30 -9.79 16.22
C ASP A 72 13.20 -8.79 15.87
N ASP A 73 13.34 -7.53 16.30
CA ASP A 73 12.45 -6.44 15.85
C ASP A 73 12.55 -6.22 14.34
N ARG A 74 13.74 -6.43 13.76
CA ARG A 74 13.95 -6.35 12.31
C ARG A 74 13.14 -7.42 11.58
N LYS A 75 13.11 -8.65 12.09
CA LYS A 75 12.28 -9.73 11.55
C LYS A 75 10.79 -9.40 11.69
N ILE A 76 10.36 -8.84 12.82
CA ILE A 76 8.96 -8.44 13.02
C ILE A 76 8.56 -7.37 12.00
N LEU A 77 9.40 -6.34 11.82
CA LEU A 77 9.16 -5.27 10.85
C LEU A 77 9.05 -5.83 9.42
N ASN A 78 10.02 -6.63 8.98
CA ASN A 78 10.02 -7.23 7.64
C ASN A 78 8.84 -8.21 7.46
N GLY A 79 8.51 -8.99 8.49
CA GLY A 79 7.36 -9.90 8.49
C GLY A 79 6.03 -9.15 8.36
N ALA A 80 5.87 -8.03 9.06
CA ALA A 80 4.70 -7.17 8.94
C ALA A 80 4.56 -6.57 7.54
N ILE A 81 5.68 -6.10 6.95
CA ILE A 81 5.70 -5.58 5.57
C ILE A 81 5.31 -6.69 4.57
N ALA A 82 5.88 -7.89 4.72
CA ALA A 82 5.56 -9.04 3.86
C ALA A 82 4.07 -9.41 3.95
N ALA A 83 3.54 -9.55 5.16
CA ALA A 83 2.15 -9.91 5.39
C ALA A 83 1.18 -8.85 4.83
N ASN A 84 1.49 -7.56 5.01
CA ASN A 84 0.69 -6.48 4.46
C ASN A 84 0.67 -6.51 2.93
N ALA A 85 1.84 -6.65 2.31
CA ALA A 85 1.97 -6.69 0.85
C ALA A 85 1.23 -7.90 0.24
N ILE A 86 1.37 -9.09 0.85
CA ILE A 86 0.63 -10.30 0.41
C ILE A 86 -0.88 -10.11 0.59
N GLY A 87 -1.33 -9.58 1.72
CA GLY A 87 -2.75 -9.30 1.95
C GLY A 87 -3.33 -8.32 0.93
N ASN A 88 -2.57 -7.27 0.60
CA ASN A 88 -2.97 -6.28 -0.39
C ASN A 88 -3.03 -6.87 -1.81
N ALA A 89 -2.04 -7.68 -2.19
CA ALA A 89 -2.04 -8.45 -3.42
C ALA A 89 -3.27 -9.37 -3.52
N ALA A 90 -3.57 -10.13 -2.47
CA ALA A 90 -4.73 -11.03 -2.43
C ALA A 90 -6.05 -10.26 -2.55
N LEU A 91 -6.18 -9.12 -1.87
CA LEU A 91 -7.37 -8.27 -1.95
C LEU A 91 -7.65 -7.84 -3.41
N PHE A 92 -6.64 -7.34 -4.12
CA PHE A 92 -6.82 -6.83 -5.48
C PHE A 92 -7.03 -7.93 -6.53
N VAL A 93 -6.57 -9.15 -6.30
CA VAL A 93 -6.74 -10.26 -7.24
C VAL A 93 -8.02 -11.05 -6.96
N GLN A 94 -8.33 -11.35 -5.70
CA GLN A 94 -9.34 -12.36 -5.35
C GLN A 94 -10.63 -11.78 -4.76
N HIS A 95 -10.63 -10.54 -4.26
CA HIS A 95 -11.79 -10.01 -3.55
C HIS A 95 -12.80 -9.37 -4.52
N LYS A 96 -14.07 -9.81 -4.46
CA LYS A 96 -15.15 -9.35 -5.36
C LYS A 96 -15.36 -7.84 -5.35
N PHE A 97 -15.12 -7.19 -4.21
CA PHE A 97 -15.17 -5.72 -4.12
C PHE A 97 -14.26 -5.03 -5.16
N MET A 98 -13.15 -5.67 -5.55
CA MET A 98 -12.19 -5.11 -6.50
C MET A 98 -12.59 -5.36 -7.97
N ASP A 99 -13.70 -6.04 -8.25
CA ASP A 99 -14.17 -6.25 -9.62
C ASP A 99 -14.62 -4.97 -10.32
N HIS A 100 -14.90 -3.92 -9.54
CA HIS A 100 -15.18 -2.59 -10.07
C HIS A 100 -13.92 -1.82 -10.48
N VAL A 101 -12.72 -2.27 -10.08
CA VAL A 101 -11.44 -1.64 -10.45
C VAL A 101 -10.98 -2.18 -11.81
N LYS A 102 -10.42 -1.30 -12.65
CA LYS A 102 -9.86 -1.67 -13.95
C LYS A 102 -8.83 -2.81 -13.80
N PRO A 103 -8.90 -3.87 -14.63
CA PRO A 103 -8.00 -5.02 -14.54
C PRO A 103 -6.52 -4.63 -14.55
N GLU A 104 -6.12 -3.67 -15.37
CA GLU A 104 -4.73 -3.23 -15.52
C GLU A 104 -4.19 -2.64 -14.21
N LEU A 105 -5.02 -1.90 -13.48
CA LEU A 105 -4.65 -1.30 -12.20
C LEU A 105 -4.60 -2.36 -11.09
N ARG A 106 -5.46 -3.38 -11.15
CA ARG A 106 -5.39 -4.55 -10.25
C ARG A 106 -4.07 -5.30 -10.43
N TRP A 107 -3.67 -5.55 -11.68
CA TRP A 107 -2.40 -6.21 -11.99
C TRP A 107 -1.19 -5.35 -11.65
N LEU A 108 -1.24 -4.04 -11.88
CA LEU A 108 -0.19 -3.12 -11.45
C LEU A 108 0.00 -3.18 -9.93
N ASN A 109 -1.10 -3.09 -9.17
CA ASN A 109 -1.03 -3.21 -7.71
C ASN A 109 -0.47 -4.58 -7.28
N LEU A 110 -0.93 -5.68 -7.91
CA LEU A 110 -0.38 -7.00 -7.64
C LEU A 110 1.15 -7.04 -7.86
N GLY A 111 1.63 -6.56 -9.00
CA GLY A 111 3.06 -6.58 -9.33
C GLY A 111 3.89 -5.77 -8.33
N MET A 112 3.41 -4.57 -7.98
CA MET A 112 4.06 -3.73 -6.97
C MET A 112 4.13 -4.42 -5.61
N GLN A 113 3.01 -4.99 -5.14
CA GLN A 113 2.95 -5.63 -3.83
C GLN A 113 3.70 -6.97 -3.79
N ALA A 114 3.69 -7.75 -4.88
CA ALA A 114 4.51 -8.94 -5.01
C ALA A 114 6.02 -8.60 -4.93
N GLY A 115 6.43 -7.48 -5.54
CA GLY A 115 7.80 -6.97 -5.41
C GLY A 115 8.17 -6.62 -3.97
N VAL A 116 7.31 -5.88 -3.25
CA VAL A 116 7.53 -5.54 -1.83
C VAL A 116 7.57 -6.79 -0.96
N ALA A 117 6.63 -7.72 -1.15
CA ALA A 117 6.60 -9.00 -0.44
C ALA A 117 7.87 -9.81 -0.69
N GLY A 118 8.33 -9.90 -1.95
CA GLY A 118 9.56 -10.60 -2.32
C GLY A 118 10.80 -10.00 -1.65
N LEU A 119 10.91 -8.67 -1.62
CA LEU A 119 12.00 -7.98 -0.89
C LEU A 119 11.95 -8.28 0.61
N ALA A 120 10.76 -8.22 1.21
CA ALA A 120 10.56 -8.45 2.64
C ALA A 120 10.85 -9.91 3.04
N VAL A 121 10.36 -10.88 2.28
CA VAL A 121 10.63 -12.31 2.49
C VAL A 121 12.11 -12.62 2.30
N LYS A 122 12.75 -12.07 1.25
CA LYS A 122 14.19 -12.21 1.08
C LYS A 122 14.96 -11.69 2.29
N ALA A 123 14.59 -10.52 2.81
CA ALA A 123 15.21 -9.94 3.99
C ALA A 123 15.04 -10.82 5.25
N LEU A 124 13.96 -11.58 5.37
CA LEU A 124 13.77 -12.56 6.46
C LEU A 124 14.70 -13.77 6.31
N LEU A 125 14.92 -14.22 5.06
CA LEU A 125 15.77 -15.38 4.76
C LEU A 125 17.27 -15.06 4.89
N ASP A 126 17.67 -13.83 4.58
CA ASP A 126 19.09 -13.45 4.48
C ASP A 126 19.83 -13.35 5.83
N LYS A 127 19.17 -13.56 6.99
CA LYS A 127 19.76 -13.54 8.36
C LYS A 127 20.71 -12.37 8.70
N LYS A 128 20.66 -11.27 7.95
CA LYS A 128 21.45 -10.05 8.21
C LYS A 128 20.67 -9.05 9.05
#